data_AF-A0A6I4ML31-F1
#
_entry.id   AF-A0A6I4ML31-F1
#
_cell.length_a   1.000
_cell.length_b   1.000
_cell.length_c   1.000
_cell.angle_alpha   90.00
_cell.angle_beta   90.00
_cell.angle_gamma   90.00
#
_symmetry.space_group_name_H-M   'P 1'
#
loop_
_entity.id
_entity.type
_entity.pdbx_description
1 polymer ?
#
loop_
_entity_poly.entity_id
_entity_poly.type
_entity_poly.pdbx_seq_one_letter_code
_entity_poly.pdbx_strand_id
1 'polypeptide(L)'
;MLGDVKLSPSPGDDATPIENLEYELRVKTVKMAYAMGKTSAECDGGDPEPGPGTTVKCTVTYRGVKVPWTVTIKGAGFLPGLVEYDAVPAMGVITREGAIRFYWGNNVTGRQVRCSDIPAVELVPLNRPTRYQCEIYPNVKESLQVTDSGPRFYPTAARGD
;
A
#
# COMPACT_ATOMS: atom_id res chain seq x y z
N MET A 1 -11.87 -8.49 1.51
CA MET A 1 -10.39 -8.50 1.53
C MET A 1 -9.86 -8.71 0.13
N LEU A 2 -8.77 -8.04 -0.27
CA LEU A 2 -7.96 -8.56 -1.38
C LEU A 2 -7.38 -9.88 -0.88
N GLY A 3 -7.73 -10.98 -1.54
CA GLY A 3 -7.17 -12.31 -1.24
C GLY A 3 -5.67 -12.37 -1.54
N ASP A 4 -5.17 -13.56 -1.83
CA ASP A 4 -3.75 -13.74 -2.17
C ASP A 4 -3.39 -12.97 -3.45
N VAL A 5 -2.67 -11.86 -3.27
CA VAL A 5 -2.20 -11.01 -4.37
C VAL A 5 -0.96 -11.66 -4.96
N LYS A 6 -1.11 -12.23 -6.16
CA LYS A 6 0.00 -12.71 -6.99
C LYS A 6 0.28 -11.72 -8.12
N LEU A 7 1.49 -11.18 -8.18
CA LEU A 7 1.89 -10.21 -9.19
C LEU A 7 2.81 -10.86 -10.23
N SER A 8 2.85 -10.27 -11.42
CA SER A 8 3.79 -10.67 -12.48
C SER A 8 4.76 -9.52 -12.79
N PRO A 9 6.05 -9.81 -13.06
CA PRO A 9 6.69 -11.10 -12.86
C PRO A 9 6.79 -11.44 -11.37
N SER A 10 6.63 -12.72 -11.02
CA SER A 10 7.04 -13.25 -9.73
C SER A 10 8.52 -13.63 -9.79
N PRO A 11 9.25 -13.60 -8.67
CA PRO A 11 10.61 -14.11 -8.61
C PRO A 11 10.67 -15.57 -9.06
N GLY A 12 11.79 -15.96 -9.70
CA GLY A 12 12.11 -17.36 -9.98
C GLY A 12 12.65 -18.09 -8.75
N ASP A 13 12.87 -19.39 -8.86
CA ASP A 13 13.39 -20.22 -7.75
C ASP A 13 14.83 -19.84 -7.34
N ASP A 14 15.57 -19.22 -8.26
CA ASP A 14 16.94 -18.73 -8.12
C ASP A 14 17.03 -17.22 -7.84
N ALA A 15 15.89 -16.58 -7.58
CA ALA A 15 15.85 -15.14 -7.33
C ALA A 15 16.67 -14.76 -6.09
N THR A 16 17.42 -13.68 -6.24
CA THR A 16 18.21 -13.07 -5.18
C THR A 16 17.32 -12.61 -4.03
N PRO A 17 17.89 -12.44 -2.83
CA PRO A 17 17.11 -11.93 -1.70
C PRO A 17 16.55 -10.51 -1.95
N ILE A 18 17.27 -9.68 -2.73
CA ILE A 18 16.80 -8.34 -3.09
C ILE A 18 15.61 -8.38 -4.07
N GLU A 19 15.63 -9.27 -5.07
CA GLU A 19 14.49 -9.47 -5.99
C GLU A 19 13.23 -9.95 -5.26
N ASN A 20 13.40 -10.82 -4.27
CA ASN A 20 12.30 -11.26 -3.41
C ASN A 20 11.74 -10.10 -2.57
N LEU A 21 12.60 -9.26 -1.98
CA LEU A 21 12.16 -8.07 -1.25
C LEU A 21 11.41 -7.10 -2.17
N GLU A 22 11.93 -6.83 -3.36
CA GLU A 22 11.29 -5.98 -4.36
C GLU A 22 9.89 -6.49 -4.72
N TYR A 23 9.73 -7.79 -4.93
CA TYR A 23 8.42 -8.40 -5.16
C TYR A 23 7.47 -8.22 -3.97
N GLU A 24 7.93 -8.47 -2.75
CA GLU A 24 7.13 -8.29 -1.54
C GLU A 24 6.70 -6.83 -1.33
N LEU A 25 7.57 -5.86 -1.61
CA LEU A 25 7.23 -4.43 -1.56
C LEU A 25 6.18 -4.05 -2.61
N ARG A 26 6.22 -4.65 -3.81
CA ARG A 26 5.16 -4.49 -4.83
C ARG A 26 3.83 -5.03 -4.31
N VAL A 27 3.82 -6.22 -3.70
CA VAL A 27 2.62 -6.83 -3.11
C VAL A 27 2.07 -5.96 -1.98
N LYS A 28 2.92 -5.51 -1.04
CA LYS A 28 2.55 -4.59 0.04
C LYS A 28 1.94 -3.29 -0.51
N THR A 29 2.53 -2.71 -1.56
CA THR A 29 2.00 -1.49 -2.20
C THR A 29 0.63 -1.71 -2.84
N VAL A 30 0.40 -2.85 -3.51
CA VAL A 30 -0.92 -3.20 -4.07
C VAL A 30 -1.96 -3.40 -2.97
N LYS A 31 -1.60 -4.07 -1.88
CA LYS A 31 -2.46 -4.25 -0.70
C LYS A 31 -2.79 -2.90 -0.04
N MET A 32 -1.81 -2.02 0.12
CA MET A 32 -1.99 -0.66 0.61
C MET A 32 -2.92 0.16 -0.30
N ALA A 33 -2.74 0.11 -1.62
CA ALA A 33 -3.62 0.79 -2.56
C ALA A 33 -5.05 0.22 -2.58
N TYR A 34 -5.21 -0.98 -2.04
CA TYR A 34 -6.40 -1.82 -2.09
C TYR A 34 -6.97 -2.02 -3.52
N ALA A 35 -6.10 -1.93 -4.54
CA ALA A 35 -6.46 -2.02 -5.95
C ALA A 35 -5.29 -2.59 -6.76
N MET A 36 -5.61 -3.46 -7.71
CA MET A 36 -4.60 -4.04 -8.61
C MET A 36 -4.01 -2.96 -9.51
N GLY A 37 -2.73 -3.05 -9.86
CA GLY A 37 -2.10 -2.08 -10.75
C GLY A 37 -0.76 -2.57 -11.25
N LYS A 38 -0.28 -1.97 -12.35
CA LYS A 38 1.08 -2.21 -12.84
C LYS A 38 2.07 -1.75 -11.77
N THR A 39 3.04 -2.60 -11.46
CA THR A 39 4.09 -2.33 -10.48
C THR A 39 5.47 -2.74 -10.95
N SER A 40 6.47 -1.99 -10.51
CA SER A 40 7.89 -2.37 -10.45
C SER A 40 8.48 -1.88 -9.14
N ALA A 41 9.63 -2.42 -8.74
CA ALA A 41 10.36 -1.95 -7.57
C ALA A 41 11.86 -1.98 -7.86
N GLU A 42 12.57 -1.08 -7.20
CA GLU A 42 14.03 -0.97 -7.26
C GLU A 42 14.52 -0.63 -5.84
N CYS A 43 15.51 -1.36 -5.35
CA CYS A 43 16.16 -1.11 -4.07
C CYS A 43 17.61 -0.63 -4.24
N ASP A 44 18.03 0.33 -3.41
CA ASP A 44 19.41 0.80 -3.35
C ASP A 44 20.32 -0.32 -2.78
N GLY A 45 21.56 -0.43 -3.26
CA GLY A 45 22.62 -1.17 -2.57
C GLY A 45 23.12 -2.47 -3.24
N GLY A 46 22.48 -2.96 -4.30
CA GLY A 46 22.89 -4.23 -4.94
C GLY A 46 22.89 -5.43 -3.98
N ASP A 47 23.54 -6.53 -4.36
CA ASP A 47 23.68 -7.73 -3.53
C ASP A 47 25.02 -7.76 -2.77
N PRO A 48 25.03 -7.28 -1.53
CA PRO A 48 25.74 -7.98 -0.46
C PRO A 48 24.88 -8.09 0.79
N GLU A 49 24.85 -9.26 1.45
CA GLU A 49 24.07 -9.57 2.67
C GLU A 49 24.08 -8.42 3.70
N PRO A 50 23.06 -7.54 3.74
CA PRO A 50 23.04 -6.46 4.70
C PRO A 50 22.76 -7.04 6.08
N GLY A 51 23.66 -6.80 7.04
CA GLY A 51 23.53 -7.31 8.40
C GLY A 51 22.37 -6.69 9.19
N PRO A 52 22.08 -7.21 10.39
CA PRO A 52 21.05 -6.66 11.28
C PRO A 52 21.20 -5.15 11.51
N GLY A 53 20.09 -4.43 11.50
CA GLY A 53 20.02 -2.97 11.66
C GLY A 53 20.29 -2.18 10.38
N THR A 54 20.70 -2.83 9.28
CA THR A 54 20.91 -2.14 8.01
C THR A 54 19.59 -1.63 7.46
N THR A 55 19.62 -0.38 6.99
CA THR A 55 18.49 0.24 6.30
C THR A 55 18.73 0.27 4.81
N VAL A 56 17.79 -0.29 4.05
CA VAL A 56 17.75 -0.28 2.59
C VAL A 56 16.62 0.66 2.15
N LYS A 57 16.90 1.54 1.19
CA LYS A 57 15.87 2.38 0.58
C LYS A 57 15.40 1.70 -0.68
N CYS A 58 14.08 1.61 -0.84
CA CYS A 58 13.47 1.04 -2.04
C CYS A 58 12.42 2.00 -2.58
N THR A 59 12.21 1.97 -3.89
CA THR A 59 11.15 2.73 -4.56
C THR A 59 10.27 1.76 -5.32
N VAL A 60 8.99 1.70 -4.98
CA VAL A 60 7.98 0.97 -5.74
C VAL A 60 7.30 1.93 -6.70
N THR A 61 7.31 1.66 -7.99
CA THR A 61 6.46 2.38 -8.95
C THR A 61 5.11 1.67 -9.03
N TYR A 62 4.02 2.34 -8.65
CA TYR A 62 2.65 1.82 -8.75
C TYR A 62 1.81 2.73 -9.64
N ARG A 63 1.27 2.20 -10.75
CA ARG A 63 0.50 2.98 -11.74
C ARG A 63 1.20 4.30 -12.16
N GLY A 64 2.54 4.29 -12.19
CA GLY A 64 3.36 5.44 -12.57
C GLY A 64 3.78 6.38 -11.43
N VAL A 65 3.21 6.26 -10.22
CA VAL A 65 3.68 7.03 -9.06
C VAL A 65 4.77 6.28 -8.30
N LYS A 66 5.79 7.00 -7.82
CA LYS A 66 6.91 6.43 -7.06
C LYS A 66 6.61 6.47 -5.56
N VAL A 67 6.48 5.31 -4.93
CA VAL A 67 6.24 5.13 -3.50
C VAL A 67 7.56 4.80 -2.82
N PRO A 68 8.15 5.72 -2.02
CA PRO A 68 9.36 5.42 -1.29
C PRO A 68 9.08 4.50 -0.10
N TRP A 69 9.94 3.51 0.10
CA TRP A 69 9.94 2.57 1.20
C TRP A 69 11.29 2.58 1.91
N THR A 70 11.24 2.53 3.23
CA THR A 70 12.41 2.29 4.07
C THR A 70 12.29 0.89 4.64
N VAL A 71 13.30 0.05 4.38
CA VAL A 71 13.36 -1.33 4.85
C VAL A 71 14.46 -1.46 5.88
N THR A 72 14.15 -1.98 7.06
CA THR A 72 15.11 -2.23 8.14
C THR A 72 15.24 -3.73 8.37
N ILE A 73 16.44 -4.26 8.22
CA ILE A 73 16.73 -5.68 8.43
C ILE A 73 16.85 -5.94 9.93
N LYS A 74 16.09 -6.92 10.45
CA LYS A 74 16.07 -7.28 11.87
C LYS A 74 16.90 -8.53 12.18
N GLY A 75 16.98 -9.47 11.24
CA GLY A 75 17.69 -10.74 11.40
C GLY A 75 19.16 -10.70 10.95
N ALA A 76 19.83 -11.86 11.02
CA ALA A 76 21.27 -12.08 10.72
C ALA A 76 21.68 -11.85 9.24
N GLY A 77 20.91 -11.08 8.48
CA GLY A 77 21.10 -10.85 7.05
C GLY A 77 20.06 -11.55 6.18
N PHE A 78 20.21 -11.38 4.87
CA PHE A 78 19.28 -11.92 3.87
C PHE A 78 19.54 -13.42 3.58
N LEU A 79 19.40 -14.27 4.60
CA LEU A 79 19.44 -15.72 4.39
C LEU A 79 18.09 -16.19 3.79
N PRO A 80 18.11 -17.07 2.76
CA PRO A 80 16.89 -17.64 2.18
C PRO A 80 16.00 -18.28 3.26
N GLY A 81 14.75 -17.81 3.35
CA GLY A 81 13.75 -18.33 4.30
C GLY A 81 13.76 -17.75 5.71
N LEU A 82 14.68 -16.81 6.04
CA LEU A 82 14.87 -16.27 7.40
C LEU A 82 14.94 -14.73 7.45
N VAL A 83 14.56 -14.04 6.37
CA VAL A 83 14.66 -12.57 6.32
C VAL A 83 13.54 -11.94 7.16
N GLU A 84 13.88 -11.57 8.39
CA GLU A 84 13.06 -10.66 9.19
C GLU A 84 13.40 -9.22 8.83
N TYR A 85 12.41 -8.49 8.32
CA TYR A 85 12.54 -7.07 8.02
C TYR A 85 11.27 -6.30 8.38
N ASP A 86 11.44 -5.03 8.73
CA ASP A 86 10.36 -4.06 8.72
C ASP A 86 10.40 -3.26 7.43
N ALA A 87 9.26 -3.02 6.81
CA ALA A 87 9.16 -2.16 5.64
C ALA A 87 8.08 -1.11 5.90
N VAL A 88 8.48 0.16 5.86
CA VAL A 88 7.61 1.31 6.13
C VAL A 88 7.56 2.21 4.89
N PRO A 89 6.36 2.47 4.33
CA PRO A 89 6.22 3.42 3.25
C PRO A 89 6.31 4.85 3.78
N ALA A 90 6.87 5.77 3.00
CA ALA A 90 6.87 7.19 3.35
C ALA A 90 5.49 7.84 3.15
N MET A 91 4.71 7.32 2.19
CA MET A 91 3.42 7.85 1.76
C MET A 91 2.42 6.70 1.50
N GLY A 92 1.14 6.98 1.71
CA GLY A 92 0.05 6.08 1.34
C GLY A 92 -0.30 6.21 -0.14
N VAL A 93 -0.83 5.13 -0.72
CA VAL A 93 -1.41 5.15 -2.07
C VAL A 93 -2.91 5.15 -1.97
N ILE A 94 -3.56 6.13 -2.60
CA ILE A 94 -5.01 6.20 -2.71
C ILE A 94 -5.46 5.98 -4.16
N THR A 95 -6.50 5.18 -4.33
CA THR A 95 -7.20 5.01 -5.61
C THR A 95 -8.70 5.00 -5.35
N ARG A 96 -9.48 5.49 -6.32
CA ARG A 96 -10.95 5.44 -6.26
C ARG A 96 -11.44 3.99 -6.07
N GLU A 97 -10.86 3.10 -6.86
CA GLU A 97 -11.16 1.67 -6.83
C GLU A 97 -10.88 1.07 -5.45
N GLY A 98 -9.72 1.37 -4.86
CA GLY A 98 -9.33 0.85 -3.56
C GLY A 98 -10.22 1.33 -2.44
N ALA A 99 -10.59 2.61 -2.44
CA ALA A 99 -11.54 3.16 -1.48
C ALA A 99 -12.89 2.42 -1.54
N ILE A 100 -13.45 2.29 -2.74
CA ILE A 100 -14.72 1.60 -2.96
C ILE A 100 -14.62 0.12 -2.54
N ARG A 101 -13.60 -0.60 -3.03
CA ARG A 101 -13.38 -2.02 -2.71
C ARG A 101 -13.21 -2.24 -1.21
N PHE A 102 -12.48 -1.38 -0.52
CA PHE A 102 -12.28 -1.50 0.93
C PHE A 102 -13.59 -1.34 1.68
N TYR A 103 -14.39 -0.35 1.29
CA TYR A 103 -15.69 -0.14 1.90
C TYR A 103 -16.61 -1.37 1.73
N TRP A 104 -16.77 -1.87 0.50
CA TRP A 104 -17.61 -3.04 0.22
C TRP A 104 -17.09 -4.34 0.84
N GLY A 105 -15.77 -4.50 0.94
CA GLY A 105 -15.15 -5.66 1.56
C GLY A 105 -15.42 -5.76 3.07
N ASN A 106 -15.82 -4.67 3.71
CA ASN A 106 -16.16 -4.59 5.14
C ASN A 106 -17.65 -4.31 5.40
N ASN A 107 -18.43 -3.93 4.38
CA ASN A 107 -19.87 -3.65 4.51
C ASN A 107 -20.66 -4.35 3.41
N VAL A 108 -21.41 -5.37 3.79
CA VAL A 108 -22.25 -6.19 2.90
C VAL A 108 -23.73 -5.95 3.19
N THR A 109 -24.24 -4.74 2.92
CA THR A 109 -25.70 -4.50 2.80
C THR A 109 -25.96 -3.27 1.93
N GLY A 110 -26.57 -3.44 0.74
CA GLY A 110 -27.42 -2.49 0.01
C GLY A 110 -27.00 -1.01 -0.21
N ARG A 111 -25.86 -0.55 0.29
CA ARG A 111 -25.47 0.87 0.34
C ARG A 111 -24.51 1.21 -0.79
N GLN A 112 -24.92 2.12 -1.67
CA GLN A 112 -24.04 2.63 -2.72
C GLN A 112 -22.95 3.54 -2.14
N VAL A 113 -21.71 3.35 -2.59
CA VAL A 113 -20.56 4.21 -2.25
C VAL A 113 -20.14 5.00 -3.48
N ARG A 114 -20.00 6.32 -3.32
CA ARG A 114 -19.53 7.22 -4.38
C ARG A 114 -18.31 7.99 -3.89
N CYS A 115 -17.19 7.78 -4.56
CA CYS A 115 -15.94 8.51 -4.34
C CYS A 115 -15.53 9.20 -5.66
N SER A 116 -16.23 10.27 -6.06
CA SER A 116 -16.08 10.87 -7.40
C SER A 116 -14.74 11.57 -7.62
N ASP A 117 -14.16 12.15 -6.58
CA ASP A 117 -13.08 13.13 -6.74
C ASP A 117 -11.68 12.50 -6.57
N ILE A 118 -11.62 11.22 -6.21
CA ILE A 118 -10.35 10.50 -6.07
C ILE A 118 -9.78 10.23 -7.47
N PRO A 119 -8.53 10.66 -7.75
CA PRO A 119 -7.87 10.42 -9.03
C PRO A 119 -7.61 8.92 -9.24
N ALA A 120 -7.14 8.58 -10.45
CA ALA A 120 -6.78 7.21 -10.78
C ALA A 120 -5.73 6.61 -9.82
N VAL A 121 -4.80 7.44 -9.36
CA VAL A 121 -3.79 7.15 -8.33
C VAL A 121 -3.24 8.46 -7.77
N GLU A 122 -3.00 8.53 -6.46
CA GLU A 122 -2.28 9.62 -5.81
C GLU A 122 -1.51 9.14 -4.57
N LEU A 123 -0.46 9.87 -4.22
CA LEU A 123 0.27 9.70 -2.95
C LEU A 123 -0.26 10.69 -1.92
N VAL A 124 -0.57 10.18 -0.72
CA VAL A 124 -1.09 10.99 0.38
C VAL A 124 -0.31 10.71 1.67
N PRO A 125 -0.24 11.67 2.62
CA PRO A 125 0.36 11.39 3.92
C PRO A 125 -0.33 10.22 4.62
N LEU A 126 0.47 9.33 5.20
CA LEU A 126 -0.04 8.22 6.00
C LEU A 126 -0.67 8.72 7.29
N ASN A 127 -1.70 8.00 7.74
CA ASN A 127 -2.34 8.18 9.03
C ASN A 127 -2.90 9.60 9.27
N ARG A 128 -3.27 10.30 8.20
CA ARG A 128 -3.92 11.61 8.25
C ARG A 128 -5.17 11.61 7.37
N PRO A 129 -6.21 12.37 7.74
CA PRO A 129 -7.33 12.63 6.84
C PRO A 129 -6.82 13.22 5.52
N THR A 130 -7.22 12.61 4.41
CA THR A 130 -6.99 13.15 3.08
C THR A 130 -8.03 14.24 2.78
N ARG A 131 -7.85 14.95 1.67
CA ARG A 131 -8.89 15.86 1.16
C ARG A 131 -10.12 15.13 0.60
N TYR A 132 -10.06 13.82 0.46
CA TYR A 132 -11.07 13.03 -0.21
C TYR A 132 -12.16 12.56 0.74
N GLN A 133 -13.38 12.59 0.23
CA GLN A 133 -14.57 12.10 0.89
C GLN A 133 -15.28 11.11 -0.03
N CYS A 134 -16.00 10.18 0.60
CA CYS A 134 -16.93 9.33 -0.10
C CYS A 134 -18.33 9.48 0.49
N GLU A 135 -19.32 9.48 -0.38
CA GLU A 135 -20.73 9.47 -0.02
C GLU A 135 -21.24 8.04 0.06
N ILE A 136 -21.83 7.70 1.19
CA ILE A 136 -22.40 6.40 1.51
C ILE A 136 -23.91 6.58 1.62
N TYR A 137 -24.65 5.84 0.82
CA TYR A 137 -26.10 5.97 0.78
C TYR A 137 -26.78 5.47 2.07
N PRO A 138 -27.80 6.18 2.60
CA PRO A 138 -28.21 7.53 2.20
C PRO A 138 -27.40 8.63 2.91
N ASN A 139 -26.75 9.50 2.13
CA ASN A 139 -26.20 10.81 2.52
C ASN A 139 -25.16 10.89 3.65
N VAL A 140 -24.46 9.81 3.98
CA VAL A 140 -23.34 9.87 4.95
C VAL A 140 -22.06 10.23 4.20
N LYS A 141 -21.39 11.32 4.61
CA LYS A 141 -20.05 11.66 4.12
C LYS A 141 -19.01 11.15 5.09
N GLU A 142 -18.07 10.35 4.58
CA GLU A 142 -16.92 9.87 5.35
C GLU A 142 -15.62 10.40 4.75
N SER A 143 -14.75 10.91 5.62
CA SER A 143 -13.40 11.31 5.27
C SER A 143 -12.53 10.06 5.11
N LEU A 144 -11.69 10.08 4.09
CA LEU A 144 -10.79 8.99 3.78
C LEU A 144 -9.40 9.27 4.35
N GLN A 145 -8.81 8.28 4.99
CA GLN A 145 -7.43 8.26 5.46
C GLN A 145 -6.73 7.01 4.91
N VAL A 146 -5.43 7.07 4.66
CA VAL A 146 -4.65 5.91 4.19
C VAL A 146 -3.64 5.51 5.26
N THR A 147 -3.59 4.21 5.58
CA THR A 147 -2.56 3.59 6.40
C THR A 147 -1.63 2.75 5.52
N ASP A 148 -0.56 2.21 6.09
CA ASP A 148 0.33 1.23 5.46
C ASP A 148 -0.38 -0.07 5.03
N SER A 149 -1.57 -0.30 5.59
CA SER A 149 -2.47 -1.44 5.38
C SER A 149 -3.75 -1.01 4.66
N GLY A 150 -3.74 0.17 4.04
CA GLY A 150 -4.72 0.65 3.10
C GLY A 150 -5.73 1.67 3.62
N PRO A 151 -6.80 1.95 2.86
CA PRO A 151 -7.73 3.02 3.17
C PRO A 151 -8.53 2.73 4.45
N ARG A 152 -8.94 3.80 5.14
CA ARG A 152 -9.79 3.80 6.34
C ARG A 152 -10.80 4.94 6.21
N PHE A 153 -12.03 4.66 6.59
CA PHE A 153 -13.10 5.63 6.56
C PHE A 153 -13.43 6.10 7.97
N TYR A 154 -13.62 7.40 8.11
CA TYR A 154 -14.00 8.02 9.38
C TYR A 154 -15.23 8.90 9.14
N PRO A 155 -16.22 8.89 10.05
CA PRO A 155 -17.31 9.85 10.02
C PRO A 155 -16.73 11.26 9.91
N THR A 156 -17.18 12.03 8.92
CA THR A 156 -16.82 13.44 8.89
C THR A 156 -17.46 14.05 10.13
N ALA A 157 -16.67 14.60 11.05
CA ALA A 157 -17.24 15.38 12.15
C ALA A 157 -18.20 16.40 11.53
N ALA A 158 -19.43 16.47 12.03
CA ALA A 158 -20.33 17.56 11.69
C ALA A 158 -19.51 18.83 11.94
N ARG A 159 -19.25 19.62 10.87
CA ARG A 159 -18.71 20.96 11.07
C ARG A 159 -19.76 21.64 11.95
N GLY A 160 -19.40 21.86 13.21
CA GLY A 160 -20.18 22.72 14.09
C GLY A 160 -20.32 24.07 13.40
N ASP A 161 -21.56 24.54 13.41
CA ASP A 161 -22.07 25.75 12.76
C ASP A 161 -21.22 27.01 13.04
#